data_AF-A0A800BTG7-F1
#
_entry.id   AF-A0A800BTG7-F1
#
_cell.length_a   1.000
_cell.length_b   1.000
_cell.length_c   1.000
_cell.angle_alpha   90.00
_cell.angle_beta   90.00
_cell.angle_gamma   90.00
#
_symmetry.space_group_name_H-M   'P 1'
#
loop_
_entity.id
_entity.type
_entity.pdbx_description
1 polymer ?
#
loop_
_entity_poly.entity_id
_entity_poly.type
_entity_poly.pdbx_seq_one_letter_code
_entity_poly.pdbx_strand_id
1 'polypeptide(L)'
;MEEVKRICPLCGAANPLEGRICVRCGADMRQSLPAAPGAGPLVPWREIGGALALGAAYLALELGWRLLRRRLRKLALPSRRSMLPEVMRRLLRREPAPKAEERVGELSLYGERVWEVRQRGARFWGAERFLWRSTRR
;
A
#
# COMPACT_ATOMS: atom_id res chain seq x y z
N MET A 1 26.09 -35.47 25.21
CA MET A 1 26.60 -34.56 24.16
C MET A 1 26.33 -35.23 22.83
N GLU A 2 25.46 -34.64 22.02
CA GLU A 2 25.08 -35.21 20.72
C GLU A 2 26.14 -34.77 19.70
N GLU A 3 26.86 -35.73 19.13
CA GLU A 3 27.91 -35.48 18.14
C GLU A 3 27.26 -35.08 16.82
N VAL A 4 27.51 -33.85 16.36
CA VAL A 4 26.94 -33.33 15.12
C VAL A 4 27.53 -34.10 13.94
N LYS A 5 26.66 -34.65 13.09
CA LYS A 5 27.02 -35.43 11.90
C LYS A 5 26.60 -34.68 10.64
N ARG A 6 27.35 -34.87 9.56
CA ARG A 6 27.01 -34.37 8.22
C ARG A 6 26.53 -35.50 7.31
N ILE A 7 25.62 -35.17 6.40
CA ILE A 7 25.06 -36.12 5.44
C ILE A 7 25.85 -36.03 4.13
N CYS A 8 26.29 -37.18 3.60
CA CYS A 8 26.96 -37.24 2.32
C CYS A 8 25.98 -36.88 1.18
N PRO A 9 26.29 -35.90 0.31
CA PRO A 9 25.40 -35.48 -0.77
C PRO A 9 25.25 -36.53 -1.88
N LEU A 10 26.20 -37.48 -1.99
CA LEU A 10 26.19 -38.50 -3.04
C LEU A 10 25.43 -39.77 -2.64
N CYS A 11 25.45 -40.19 -1.36
CA CYS A 11 24.85 -41.45 -0.92
C CYS A 11 23.96 -41.36 0.33
N GLY A 12 23.80 -40.16 0.92
CA GLY A 12 22.97 -39.93 2.09
C GLY A 12 23.50 -40.48 3.43
N ALA A 13 24.71 -41.04 3.47
CA ALA A 13 25.27 -41.57 4.71
C ALA A 13 25.60 -40.47 5.73
N ALA A 14 25.33 -40.71 7.00
CA ALA A 14 25.79 -39.87 8.10
C ALA A 14 27.28 -40.12 8.35
N ASN A 15 28.06 -39.04 8.40
CA ASN A 15 29.51 -39.04 8.57
C ASN A 15 29.90 -38.00 9.64
N PRO A 16 31.03 -38.18 10.33
CA PRO A 16 31.57 -37.15 11.22
C PRO A 16 31.85 -35.85 10.45
N LEU A 17 31.74 -34.70 11.12
CA LEU A 17 31.94 -33.38 10.53
C LEU A 17 33.36 -33.23 9.93
N GLU A 18 34.36 -33.78 10.61
CA GLU A 18 35.78 -33.67 10.28
C GLU A 18 36.22 -34.70 9.21
N GLY A 19 35.42 -35.75 9.00
CA GLY A 19 35.79 -36.87 8.13
C GLY A 19 35.77 -36.49 6.66
N ARG A 20 36.93 -36.29 6.01
CA ARG A 20 37.06 -35.78 4.63
C ARG A 20 36.46 -36.69 3.56
N ILE A 21 36.41 -37.99 3.82
CA ILE A 21 35.94 -39.03 2.89
C ILE A 21 34.70 -39.70 3.46
N CYS A 22 33.70 -39.96 2.62
CA CYS A 22 32.50 -40.68 3.02
C CYS A 22 32.82 -42.15 3.34
N VAL A 23 32.45 -42.60 4.55
CA VAL A 23 32.66 -43.99 5.00
C VAL A 23 31.86 -45.03 4.21
N ARG A 24 30.83 -44.60 3.46
CA ARG A 24 29.95 -45.49 2.69
C ARG A 24 30.32 -45.56 1.20
N CYS A 25 30.57 -44.42 0.56
CA CYS A 25 30.78 -44.37 -0.90
C CYS A 25 32.15 -43.86 -1.34
N GLY A 26 33.02 -43.45 -0.42
CA GLY A 26 34.36 -42.94 -0.75
C GLY A 26 34.39 -41.52 -1.34
N ALA A 27 33.25 -40.82 -1.43
CA ALA A 27 33.18 -39.46 -1.93
C ALA A 27 33.99 -38.45 -1.09
N ASP A 28 34.68 -37.52 -1.75
CA ASP A 28 35.28 -36.35 -1.10
C ASP A 28 34.18 -35.37 -0.66
N MET A 29 34.11 -35.13 0.65
CA MET A 29 33.11 -34.28 1.27
C MET A 29 33.62 -32.85 1.53
N ARG A 30 34.75 -32.44 0.94
CA ARG A 30 35.27 -31.05 1.00
C ARG A 30 34.61 -30.11 0.00
N GLN A 31 34.09 -30.63 -1.10
CA GLN A 31 33.58 -29.82 -2.22
C GLN A 31 32.09 -29.47 -2.12
N SER A 32 31.38 -29.96 -1.09
CA SER A 32 29.90 -29.96 -1.08
C SER A 32 29.23 -28.85 -0.28
N LEU A 33 29.94 -27.76 0.07
CA LEU A 33 29.29 -26.55 0.58
C LEU A 33 29.24 -25.49 -0.52
N PRO A 34 28.11 -25.34 -1.23
CA PRO A 34 27.94 -24.22 -2.15
C PRO A 34 27.62 -22.96 -1.34
N ALA A 35 28.65 -22.31 -0.83
CA ALA A 35 28.70 -20.86 -0.62
C ALA A 35 30.12 -20.50 -0.14
N ALA A 36 30.92 -19.94 -1.05
CA ALA A 36 32.13 -19.25 -0.62
C ALA A 36 31.70 -18.07 0.28
N PRO A 37 32.28 -17.91 1.49
CA PRO A 37 32.07 -16.72 2.29
C PRO A 37 32.65 -15.53 1.52
N GLY A 38 31.78 -14.73 0.90
CA GLY A 38 32.16 -13.66 -0.02
C GLY A 38 31.34 -13.57 -1.30
N ALA A 39 30.37 -14.47 -1.53
CA ALA A 39 29.36 -14.25 -2.56
C ALA A 39 28.55 -12.99 -2.22
N GLY A 40 28.89 -11.88 -2.88
CA GLY A 40 28.08 -10.66 -2.84
C GLY A 40 26.64 -10.93 -3.25
N PRO A 41 25.71 -10.01 -2.96
CA PRO A 41 24.30 -10.22 -3.29
C PRO A 41 24.14 -10.51 -4.78
N LEU A 42 23.44 -11.60 -5.10
CA LEU A 42 23.14 -12.06 -6.47
C LEU A 42 22.15 -11.13 -7.21
N VAL A 43 21.85 -9.96 -6.64
CA VAL A 43 20.80 -9.08 -7.13
C VAL A 43 21.43 -8.00 -8.02
N PRO A 44 20.99 -7.84 -9.28
CA PRO A 44 21.52 -6.82 -10.16
C PRO A 44 21.17 -5.42 -9.63
N TRP A 45 22.15 -4.51 -9.58
CA TRP A 45 22.00 -3.13 -9.10
C TRP A 45 20.84 -2.34 -9.74
N ARG A 46 20.39 -2.76 -10.93
CA ARG A 46 19.24 -2.20 -11.63
C ARG A 46 17.92 -2.41 -10.87
N GLU A 47 17.76 -3.55 -10.22
CA GLU A 47 16.55 -3.87 -9.45
C GLU A 47 16.49 -3.06 -8.15
N ILE A 48 17.63 -2.93 -7.47
CA ILE A 48 17.78 -2.07 -6.27
C ILE A 48 17.51 -0.61 -6.64
N GLY A 49 18.05 -0.14 -7.77
CA GLY A 49 17.84 1.22 -8.26
C GLY A 49 16.37 1.54 -8.57
N GLY A 50 15.64 0.59 -9.18
CA GLY A 50 14.21 0.76 -9.47
C GLY A 50 13.36 0.93 -8.22
N ALA A 51 13.58 0.10 -7.20
CA ALA A 51 12.87 0.19 -5.92
C ALA A 51 13.13 1.53 -5.20
N LEU A 52 14.39 1.97 -5.18
CA LEU A 52 14.78 3.26 -4.60
C LEU A 52 14.16 4.45 -5.33
N ALA A 53 14.12 4.41 -6.67
CA ALA A 53 13.53 5.47 -7.48
C ALA A 53 12.02 5.63 -7.22
N LEU A 54 11.29 4.50 -7.13
CA LEU A 54 9.86 4.52 -6.81
C LEU A 54 9.59 5.09 -5.41
N GLY A 55 10.39 4.70 -4.43
CA GLY A 55 10.31 5.26 -3.07
C GLY A 55 10.55 6.77 -3.04
N ALA A 56 11.58 7.24 -3.74
CA ALA A 56 11.89 8.67 -3.85
C ALA A 56 10.77 9.46 -4.55
N ALA A 57 10.19 8.92 -5.62
CA ALA A 57 9.09 9.55 -6.35
C ALA A 57 7.83 9.71 -5.48
N TYR A 58 7.50 8.68 -4.68
CA TYR A 58 6.37 8.73 -3.74
C TYR A 58 6.56 9.83 -2.69
N LEU A 59 7.75 9.93 -2.10
CA LEU A 59 8.05 10.97 -1.11
C LEU A 59 7.98 12.39 -1.73
N ALA A 60 8.46 12.55 -2.96
CA ALA A 60 8.37 13.81 -3.68
C ALA A 60 6.92 14.23 -3.93
N LEU A 61 6.04 13.28 -4.30
CA LEU A 61 4.61 13.52 -4.47
C LEU A 61 3.92 13.93 -3.17
N GLU A 62 4.19 13.24 -2.07
CA GLU A 62 3.63 13.55 -0.74
C GLU A 62 4.03 14.96 -0.27
N LEU A 63 5.31 15.30 -0.37
CA LEU A 63 5.83 16.62 0.01
C LEU A 63 5.30 17.72 -0.92
N GLY A 64 5.30 17.47 -2.23
CA GLY A 64 4.76 18.37 -3.24
C GLY A 64 3.27 18.66 -3.01
N TRP A 65 2.48 17.63 -2.72
CA TRP A 65 1.05 17.78 -2.42
C TRP A 65 0.78 18.61 -1.16
N ARG A 66 1.58 18.41 -0.11
CA ARG A 66 1.49 19.22 1.13
C ARG A 66 1.82 20.68 0.86
N LEU A 67 2.88 20.96 0.10
CA LEU A 67 3.26 22.33 -0.28
C LEU A 67 2.20 22.98 -1.17
N LEU A 68 1.68 22.24 -2.15
CA LEU A 68 0.62 22.70 -3.05
C LEU A 68 -0.65 23.04 -2.26
N ARG A 69 -1.11 22.17 -1.34
CA ARG A 69 -2.25 22.47 -0.47
C ARG A 69 -2.04 23.72 0.38
N ARG A 70 -0.84 23.92 0.92
CA ARG A 70 -0.49 25.14 1.67
C ARG A 70 -0.55 26.38 0.77
N ARG A 71 -0.04 26.29 -0.47
CA ARG A 71 -0.10 27.39 -1.45
C ARG A 71 -1.54 27.69 -1.85
N LEU A 72 -2.34 26.68 -2.15
CA LEU A 72 -3.76 26.83 -2.49
C LEU A 72 -4.57 27.43 -1.34
N ARG A 73 -4.27 27.12 -0.07
CA ARG A 73 -4.91 27.81 1.08
C ARG A 73 -4.54 29.28 1.20
N LYS A 74 -3.32 29.66 0.82
CA LYS A 74 -2.90 31.07 0.79
C LYS A 74 -3.51 31.83 -0.40
N LEU A 75 -3.69 31.13 -1.52
CA LEU A 75 -4.33 31.67 -2.73
C LEU A 75 -5.85 31.57 -2.67
N ALA A 76 -6.42 30.80 -1.74
CA ALA A 76 -7.85 30.81 -1.46
C ALA A 76 -8.19 32.24 -1.04
N LEU A 77 -8.71 32.98 -2.02
CA LEU A 77 -9.24 34.32 -1.88
C LEU A 77 -10.07 34.38 -0.59
N PRO A 78 -9.98 35.47 0.19
CA PRO A 78 -10.78 35.61 1.39
C PRO A 78 -12.23 35.29 1.02
N SER A 79 -12.81 34.31 1.72
CA SER A 79 -14.15 33.83 1.40
C SER A 79 -15.07 35.04 1.27
N ARG A 80 -15.93 35.08 0.23
CA ARG A 80 -16.86 36.17 -0.09
C ARG A 80 -17.66 36.71 1.12
N ARG A 81 -17.71 35.98 2.24
CA ARG A 81 -18.21 36.41 3.55
C ARG A 81 -17.50 37.62 4.16
N SER A 82 -16.20 37.83 3.92
CA SER A 82 -15.49 38.99 4.48
C SER A 82 -15.79 40.29 3.74
N MET A 83 -16.31 40.22 2.51
CA MET A 83 -16.71 41.37 1.70
C MET A 83 -18.18 41.77 1.89
N LEU A 84 -18.95 41.03 2.71
CA LEU A 84 -20.33 41.42 3.02
C LEU A 84 -20.33 42.59 4.03
N PRO A 85 -21.07 43.68 3.76
CA PRO A 85 -21.29 44.76 4.71
C PRO A 85 -21.77 44.22 6.05
N GLU A 86 -21.33 44.84 7.14
CA GLU A 86 -21.64 44.42 8.52
C GLU A 86 -23.14 44.21 8.74
N VAL A 87 -23.97 45.03 8.08
CA VAL A 87 -25.44 44.93 8.06
C VAL A 87 -25.93 43.60 7.50
N MET A 88 -25.38 43.17 6.36
CA MET A 88 -25.79 41.90 5.74
C MET A 88 -25.25 40.70 6.52
N ARG A 89 -24.10 40.86 7.20
CA ARG A 89 -23.56 39.87 8.15
C ARG A 89 -24.46 39.68 9.37
N ARG A 90 -25.12 40.74 9.86
CA ARG A 90 -26.12 40.65 10.93
C ARG A 90 -27.42 40.00 10.44
N LEU A 91 -27.90 40.36 9.26
CA LEU A 91 -29.13 39.78 8.69
C LEU A 91 -28.98 38.29 8.35
N LEU A 92 -27.79 37.85 7.93
CA LEU A 92 -27.46 36.44 7.70
C LEU A 92 -27.03 35.70 8.97
N ARG A 93 -26.88 36.40 10.10
CA ARG A 93 -26.68 35.78 11.41
C ARG A 93 -28.03 35.21 11.82
N ARG A 94 -28.35 34.04 11.25
CA ARG A 94 -29.40 33.16 11.76
C ARG A 94 -29.14 33.03 13.26
N GLU A 95 -30.13 33.37 14.08
CA GLU A 95 -30.10 32.99 15.50
C GLU A 95 -29.63 31.52 15.57
N PRO A 96 -28.76 31.16 16.53
CA PRO A 96 -28.40 29.77 16.70
C PRO A 96 -29.72 29.01 16.80
N ALA A 97 -29.98 28.16 15.81
CA ALA A 97 -31.14 27.29 15.82
C ALA A 97 -31.17 26.62 17.19
N PRO A 98 -32.34 26.49 17.83
CA PRO A 98 -32.45 25.80 19.12
C PRO A 98 -31.64 24.52 19.01
N LYS A 99 -30.73 24.28 19.97
CA LYS A 99 -29.76 23.18 19.98
C LYS A 99 -30.41 21.99 19.31
N ALA A 100 -29.98 21.70 18.09
CA ALA A 100 -30.44 20.55 17.36
C ALA A 100 -29.99 19.37 18.21
N GLU A 101 -30.93 18.88 19.01
CA GLU A 101 -30.94 17.54 19.56
C GLU A 101 -30.35 16.66 18.47
N GLU A 102 -29.25 16.00 18.80
CA GLU A 102 -28.40 15.24 17.88
C GLU A 102 -29.24 14.11 17.31
N ARG A 103 -30.08 14.44 16.32
CA ARG A 103 -30.78 13.49 15.49
C ARG A 103 -29.67 12.83 14.71
N VAL A 104 -29.28 11.68 15.21
CA VAL A 104 -28.65 10.58 14.49
C VAL A 104 -29.01 10.71 13.01
N GLY A 105 -28.11 11.35 12.26
CA GLY A 105 -28.40 11.74 10.89
C GLY A 105 -28.51 10.49 10.05
N GLU A 106 -29.68 10.26 9.44
CA GLU A 106 -29.87 9.21 8.44
C GLU A 106 -28.93 9.50 7.27
N LEU A 107 -27.84 8.73 7.18
CA LEU A 107 -26.87 8.89 6.10
C LEU A 107 -27.41 8.17 4.86
N SER A 108 -27.81 8.95 3.86
CA SER A 108 -28.19 8.43 2.54
C SER A 108 -27.05 8.64 1.54
N LEU A 109 -26.51 7.55 1.00
CA LEU A 109 -25.54 7.54 -0.09
C LEU A 109 -26.25 7.19 -1.39
N TYR A 110 -26.17 8.09 -2.37
CA TYR A 110 -26.65 7.86 -3.74
C TYR A 110 -25.44 7.54 -4.62
N GLY A 111 -25.53 6.45 -5.39
CA GLY A 111 -24.48 6.05 -6.32
C GLY A 111 -25.04 5.55 -7.64
N GLU A 112 -24.28 5.74 -8.70
CA GLU A 112 -24.56 5.20 -10.04
C GLU A 112 -23.35 4.37 -10.48
N ARG A 113 -23.59 3.11 -10.81
CA ARG A 113 -22.58 2.18 -11.31
C ARG A 113 -22.89 1.86 -12.76
N VAL A 114 -21.98 2.26 -13.65
CA VAL A 114 -22.03 1.92 -15.07
C VAL A 114 -21.12 0.72 -15.31
N TRP A 115 -21.61 -0.26 -16.07
CA TRP A 115 -20.86 -1.46 -16.41
C TRP A 115 -20.97 -1.78 -17.91
N GLU A 116 -19.94 -2.43 -18.45
CA GLU A 116 -19.86 -2.91 -19.83
C GLU A 116 -19.57 -4.42 -19.80
N VAL A 117 -20.37 -5.21 -20.52
CA VAL A 117 -20.16 -6.65 -20.72
C VAL A 117 -19.88 -6.89 -22.20
N ARG A 118 -18.78 -7.59 -22.48
CA ARG A 118 -18.43 -8.02 -23.85
C ARG A 118 -18.65 -9.52 -23.99
N GLN A 119 -19.52 -9.92 -24.92
CA GLN A 119 -19.80 -11.33 -25.19
C GLN A 119 -19.93 -11.58 -26.69
N ARG A 120 -19.10 -12.50 -27.23
CA ARG A 120 -19.13 -12.94 -28.65
C ARG A 120 -19.18 -11.80 -29.68
N GLY A 121 -18.40 -10.74 -29.45
CA GLY A 121 -18.35 -9.57 -30.35
C GLY A 121 -19.46 -8.54 -30.14
N ALA A 122 -20.51 -8.86 -29.37
CA ALA A 122 -21.51 -7.89 -28.92
C ALA A 122 -21.05 -7.18 -27.64
N ARG A 123 -21.40 -5.89 -27.53
CA ARG A 123 -21.19 -5.07 -26.33
C ARG A 123 -22.53 -4.70 -25.72
N PHE A 124 -22.68 -4.97 -24.44
CA PHE A 124 -23.81 -4.56 -23.63
C PHE A 124 -23.30 -3.57 -22.60
N TRP A 125 -24.05 -2.51 -22.37
CA TRP A 125 -23.77 -1.57 -21.30
C TRP A 125 -25.03 -1.39 -20.47
N GLY A 126 -24.84 -1.15 -19.18
CA GLY A 126 -25.92 -0.93 -18.24
C GLY A 126 -25.50 0.09 -17.19
N ALA A 127 -26.48 0.78 -16.63
CA ALA A 127 -26.29 1.66 -15.49
C ALA A 127 -27.24 1.21 -14.38
N GLU A 128 -26.70 1.03 -13.18
CA GLU A 128 -27.44 0.68 -11.99
C GLU A 128 -27.34 1.83 -11.01
N ARG A 129 -28.50 2.32 -10.54
CA ARG A 129 -28.58 3.37 -9.52
C ARG A 129 -28.92 2.71 -8.20
N PHE A 130 -28.14 3.01 -7.16
CA PHE A 130 -28.38 2.50 -5.82
C PHE A 130 -28.49 3.64 -4.82
N LEU A 131 -29.42 3.46 -3.87
CA LEU A 131 -29.60 4.31 -2.71
C LEU A 131 -29.34 3.46 -1.48
N TRP A 132 -28.26 3.77 -0.79
CA TRP A 132 -27.94 3.14 0.49
C TRP A 132 -28.32 4.08 1.61
N ARG A 133 -29.12 3.59 2.57
CA ARG A 133 -29.49 4.34 3.77
C ARG A 133 -28.94 3.62 5.00
N SER A 134 -28.18 4.33 5.81
CA SER A 134 -27.74 3.84 7.12
C SER A 134 -28.43 4.60 8.22
N THR A 135 -29.24 3.88 8.98
CA THR A 135 -29.64 4.27 10.32
C THR A 135 -28.55 3.79 11.28
N ARG A 136 -27.74 4.69 11.84
CA ARG A 136 -26.97 4.34 13.04
C ARG A 136 -28.01 4.17 14.16
N ARG A 137 -28.02 3.03 14.85
CA ARG A 137 -28.75 2.92 16.13
C ARG A 137 -27.86 3.40 17.26
#